data_AF-A0A6P0TKG3-F1
#
_entry.id   AF-A0A6P0TKG3-F1
#
_cell.length_a   1.000
_cell.length_b   1.000
_cell.length_c   1.000
_cell.angle_alpha   90.00
_cell.angle_beta   90.00
_cell.angle_gamma   90.00
#
_symmetry.space_group_name_H-M   'P 1'
#
loop_
_entity.id
_entity.type
_entity.pdbx_description
1 polymer ?
#
loop_
_entity_poly.entity_id
_entity_poly.type
_entity_poly.pdbx_seq_one_letter_code
_entity_poly.pdbx_strand_id
1 'polypeptide(L)' 'MSDPNYIKKQAIRMQSAQHPKAKEDAGWRILSNADEPGLSDDGTLTQKQMQKAESIAREALKDA' A
#
# COMPACT_ATOMS: atom_id res chain seq x y z
N MET A 1 3.95 4.26 -18.27
CA MET A 1 3.00 3.13 -18.18
C MET A 1 3.03 2.64 -16.75
N SER A 2 1.93 2.81 -16.01
CA SER A 2 1.79 2.25 -14.65
C SER A 2 1.72 0.73 -14.76
N ASP A 3 2.60 0.02 -14.07
CA ASP A 3 2.61 -1.45 -14.07
C ASP A 3 1.26 -1.94 -13.50
N PRO A 4 0.44 -2.68 -14.27
CA PRO A 4 -0.88 -3.13 -13.82
C PRO A 4 -0.80 -4.05 -12.59
N ASN A 5 0.37 -4.63 -12.31
CA ASN A 5 0.64 -5.44 -11.13
C ASN A 5 1.38 -4.67 -10.03
N TYR A 6 1.53 -3.34 -10.15
CA TYR A 6 2.26 -2.54 -9.17
C TYR A 6 1.66 -2.66 -7.77
N ILE A 7 0.34 -2.45 -7.65
CA ILE A 7 -0.39 -2.58 -6.38
C ILE A 7 -0.22 -4.00 -5.82
N LYS A 8 -0.32 -5.04 -6.66
CA LYS A 8 -0.13 -6.43 -6.27
C LYS A 8 1.29 -6.70 -5.72
N LYS A 9 2.33 -6.17 -6.37
CA LYS A 9 3.72 -6.27 -5.88
C LYS A 9 3.91 -5.58 -4.53
N GLN A 10 3.30 -4.40 -4.34
CA GLN A 10 3.35 -3.71 -3.05
C GLN A 10 2.52 -4.44 -1.98
N ALA A 11 1.39 -5.05 -2.35
CA ALA A 11 0.57 -5.86 -1.44
C ALA A 11 1.35 -7.05 -0.88
N ILE A 12 2.11 -7.76 -1.75
CA ILE A 12 2.99 -8.84 -1.32
C ILE A 12 4.07 -8.32 -0.37
N ARG A 13 4.71 -7.18 -0.68
CA ARG A 13 5.70 -6.55 0.20
C ARG A 13 5.10 -6.16 1.55
N MET A 14 3.88 -5.63 1.56
CA MET A 14 3.17 -5.23 2.77
C MET A 14 2.84 -6.44 3.66
N GLN A 15 2.48 -7.58 3.09
CA GLN A 15 2.23 -8.83 3.85
C GLN A 15 3.50 -9.51 4.33
N SER A 16 4.58 -9.45 3.55
CA SER A 16 5.87 -10.07 3.88
C SER A 16 6.81 -9.15 4.68
N ALA A 17 6.42 -7.90 4.92
CA ALA A 17 7.22 -6.93 5.66
C ALA A 17 7.37 -7.37 7.12
N GLN A 18 8.61 -7.64 7.53
CA GLN A 18 8.96 -7.91 8.93
C GLN A 18 9.13 -6.61 9.74
N HIS A 19 9.46 -5.50 9.06
CA HIS A 19 9.62 -4.19 9.70
C HIS A 19 8.40 -3.29 9.49
N PRO A 20 7.91 -2.61 10.55
CA PRO A 20 6.77 -1.69 10.46
C PRO A 20 6.94 -0.62 9.37
N LYS A 21 8.14 -0.01 9.27
CA LYS A 21 8.44 0.99 8.24
C LYS A 21 8.35 0.46 6.81
N ALA A 22 8.70 -0.80 6.58
CA ALA A 22 8.57 -1.42 5.26
C ALA A 22 7.10 -1.70 4.91
N LYS A 23 6.28 -1.99 5.93
CA LYS A 23 4.82 -2.12 5.77
C LYS A 23 4.18 -0.78 5.45
N GLU A 24 4.58 0.29 6.12
CA GLU A 24 4.11 1.66 5.86
C GLU A 24 4.52 2.17 4.49
N ASP A 25 5.77 1.98 4.06
CA ASP A 25 6.24 2.35 2.71
C ASP A 25 5.44 1.63 1.62
N ALA A 26 5.23 0.31 1.78
CA ALA A 26 4.41 -0.45 0.84
C ALA A 26 2.96 0.05 0.82
N GLY A 27 2.39 0.37 1.98
CA GLY A 27 1.05 0.95 2.08
C GLY A 27 0.97 2.32 1.42
N TRP A 28 1.98 3.18 1.60
CA TRP A 28 2.03 4.51 1.03
C TRP A 28 2.07 4.44 -0.49
N ARG A 29 2.85 3.50 -1.04
CA ARG A 29 2.90 3.24 -2.48
C ARG A 29 1.57 2.72 -3.05
N ILE A 30 0.85 1.90 -2.29
CA ILE A 30 -0.49 1.41 -2.69
C ILE A 30 -1.46 2.59 -2.77
N LEU A 31 -1.52 3.41 -1.72
CA LEU A 31 -2.42 4.55 -1.65
C LEU A 31 -2.08 5.62 -2.68
N SER A 32 -0.79 5.90 -2.88
CA SER A 32 -0.32 6.85 -3.90
C SER A 32 -0.73 6.41 -5.30
N ASN A 33 -0.64 5.11 -5.60
CA ASN A 33 -1.09 4.58 -6.88
C ASN A 33 -2.62 4.46 -6.98
N ALA A 34 -3.33 4.44 -5.86
CA ALA A 34 -4.79 4.49 -5.79
C ALA A 34 -5.33 5.94 -5.85
N ASP A 35 -4.46 6.94 -6.06
CA ASP A 35 -4.78 8.36 -6.10
C ASP A 35 -5.46 8.87 -4.81
N GLU A 36 -5.02 8.34 -3.66
CA GLU A 36 -5.60 8.72 -2.38
C GLU A 36 -5.14 10.11 -1.93
N PRO A 37 -6.07 11.06 -1.72
CA PRO A 37 -5.74 12.40 -1.29
C PRO A 37 -5.31 12.43 0.18
N GLY A 38 -4.40 13.36 0.52
CA GLY A 38 -3.98 13.59 1.90
C GLY A 38 -2.95 12.60 2.44
N LEU A 39 -2.15 11.98 1.57
CA LEU A 39 -0.93 11.29 1.98
C LEU A 39 0.09 12.29 2.49
N SER A 40 0.67 12.01 3.66
CA SER A 40 1.73 12.83 4.21
C SER A 40 3.00 12.73 3.35
N ASP A 41 3.66 13.86 3.09
CA ASP A 41 4.93 13.94 2.36
C ASP A 41 6.10 13.30 3.13
N ASP A 42 5.95 13.09 4.44
CA ASP A 42 6.96 12.46 5.29
C ASP A 42 6.97 10.91 5.20
N GLY A 43 6.08 10.34 4.38
CA GLY A 43 5.97 8.90 4.18
C GLY A 43 5.32 8.16 5.36
N THR A 44 4.76 8.87 6.33
CA THR A 44 4.02 8.26 7.44
C THR A 44 2.56 8.08 7.06
N LEU A 45 1.96 6.98 7.53
CA LEU A 45 0.55 6.70 7.32
C LEU A 45 -0.18 6.72 8.65
N THR A 46 -1.33 7.40 8.67
CA THR A 46 -2.26 7.28 9.78
C THR A 46 -2.81 5.85 9.86
N GLN A 47 -3.32 5.46 11.04
CA GLN A 47 -3.93 4.13 11.21
C GLN A 47 -5.08 3.87 10.23
N LYS A 48 -5.88 4.91 9.90
CA LYS A 48 -6.95 4.81 8.89
C LYS A 48 -6.41 4.56 7.48
N GLN A 49 -5.34 5.27 7.10
CA GLN A 49 -4.68 5.06 5.81
C GLN A 49 -4.05 3.67 5.74
N MET A 50 -3.42 3.21 6.82
CA MET A 50 -2.89 1.84 6.90
C MET A 50 -3.97 0.78 6.69
N GLN A 51 -5.13 0.91 7.35
CA GLN A 51 -6.26 0.00 7.16
C GLN A 51 -6.78 0.02 5.71
N LYS A 52 -6.84 1.22 5.09
CA LYS A 52 -7.25 1.36 3.70
C LYS A 52 -6.25 0.71 2.74
N ALA A 53 -4.96 0.94 2.95
CA ALA A 53 -3.89 0.30 2.19
C ALA A 53 -3.96 -1.23 2.30
N GLU A 54 -4.21 -1.76 3.52
CA GLU A 54 -4.40 -3.20 3.74
C GLU A 54 -5.64 -3.75 3.01
N SER A 55 -6.73 -2.99 2.93
CA SER A 55 -7.93 -3.39 2.18
C SER A 55 -7.62 -3.51 0.69
N ILE A 56 -7.02 -2.48 0.10
CA ILE A 56 -6.64 -2.47 -1.32
C ILE A 56 -5.63 -3.60 -1.59
N ALA A 57 -4.66 -3.80 -0.70
CA ALA A 57 -3.69 -4.89 -0.79
C ALA A 57 -4.37 -6.26 -0.83
N ARG A 58 -5.36 -6.48 0.04
CA ARG A 58 -6.13 -7.75 0.07
C ARG A 58 -6.97 -7.94 -1.17
N GLU A 59 -7.59 -6.90 -1.70
CA GLU A 59 -8.38 -6.97 -2.93
C GLU A 59 -7.49 -7.30 -4.13
N ALA A 60 -6.35 -6.61 -4.28
CA ALA A 60 -5.38 -6.88 -5.35
C ALA A 60 -4.75 -8.29 -5.29
N LEU A 61 -4.75 -8.93 -4.12
CA LEU A 61 -4.29 -10.31 -3.91
C LEU A 61 -5.39 -11.36 -4.06
N LYS A 62 -6.67 -10.97 -4.05
CA LYS A 62 -7.80 -11.88 -4.30
C LYS A 62 -8.13 -11.98 -5.78
N ASP A 63 -7.90 -10.91 -6.54
CA ASP A 63 -8.07 -10.86 -8.00
C ASP A 63 -6.91 -11.56 -8.76
N ALA A 64 -6.19 -12.46 -8.09
CA ALA A 64 -4.87 -12.97 -8.45
C ALA A 64 -4.87 -14.47 -8.71
#